data_AF-A0A9D2B033-F1
#
_entry.id   AF-A0A9D2B033-F1
#
_cell.length_a   1.000
_cell.length_b   1.000
_cell.length_c   1.000
_cell.angle_alpha   90.00
_cell.angle_beta   90.00
_cell.angle_gamma   90.00
#
_symmetry.space_group_name_H-M   'P 1'
#
loop_
_entity.id
_entity.type
_entity.pdbx_description
1 polymer ?
#
loop_
_entity_poly.entity_id
_entity_poly.type
_entity_poly.pdbx_seq_one_letter_code
_entity_poly.pdbx_strand_id
1 'polypeptide(L)'
;MKTIKFSLPMQKPDPNGKYPVTYVSSLEELRDNFDPQGLLYALEHNNLLTRWLECRGYDYELDQVKKLQANTDLQVRGKVNELAKIFEIDMPEADLNQLLTDIEMMAQNKAFIEQQITHLSDVGQVVKDSCKRYQEVVKNIIDHPKDLSTVRNNVYELSKTHFVIASLDFNKLFVTLQNKAPLALLCMIADKKLRPLFLDFDFKGQPYKTSFRQESNSKFSAGLKYVNGSYLDQFEKLFYQSREELEQLIGPYVRCASLSDEWKTFEPDSKLITCFIYRDYNKCNIRPDSDNASERRVKEYGVSFDVLKGLQAKLDYGSGRYLYYVALN
;
A
#
# COMPACT_ATOMS: atom_id res chain seq x y z
N MET A 1 41.41 -44.70 -19.20
CA MET A 1 40.46 -43.93 -18.37
C MET A 1 40.87 -42.46 -18.41
N LYS A 2 39.97 -41.54 -18.80
CA LYS A 2 40.23 -40.09 -18.68
C LYS A 2 40.08 -39.72 -17.22
N THR A 3 41.17 -39.41 -16.53
CA THR A 3 41.15 -38.84 -15.18
C THR A 3 40.47 -37.48 -15.27
N ILE A 4 39.27 -37.35 -14.69
CA ILE A 4 38.60 -36.05 -14.58
C ILE A 4 39.44 -35.22 -13.62
N LYS A 5 40.12 -34.19 -14.14
CA LYS A 5 40.90 -33.26 -13.31
C LYS A 5 39.93 -32.34 -12.57
N PHE A 6 39.68 -32.64 -11.30
CA PHE A 6 38.85 -31.83 -10.40
C PHE A 6 39.69 -30.68 -9.82
N SER A 7 39.20 -29.44 -9.91
CA SER A 7 39.87 -28.25 -9.37
C SER A 7 39.08 -27.69 -8.19
N LEU A 8 39.80 -27.19 -7.18
CA LEU A 8 39.20 -26.69 -5.95
C LEU A 8 38.99 -25.17 -6.05
N PRO A 9 37.76 -24.65 -5.86
CA PRO A 9 37.51 -23.22 -5.89
C PRO A 9 38.00 -22.56 -4.59
N MET A 10 38.83 -21.53 -4.73
CA MET A 10 39.33 -20.64 -3.67
C MET A 10 38.81 -19.22 -3.94
N GLN A 11 38.44 -18.46 -2.91
CA GLN A 11 38.03 -17.06 -3.04
C GLN A 11 39.05 -16.15 -2.38
N LYS A 12 39.78 -15.37 -3.18
CA LYS A 12 40.70 -14.37 -2.62
C LYS A 12 40.00 -13.00 -2.55
N PRO A 13 40.15 -12.24 -1.45
CA PRO A 13 39.72 -10.85 -1.43
C PRO A 13 40.52 -10.03 -2.45
N ASP A 14 39.86 -9.41 -3.43
CA ASP A 14 40.44 -8.35 -4.27
C ASP A 14 40.45 -7.03 -3.46
N PRO A 15 41.53 -6.21 -3.51
CA PRO A 15 41.52 -4.86 -2.95
C PRO A 15 40.36 -3.96 -3.43
N ASN A 16 39.65 -4.31 -4.51
CA ASN A 16 38.46 -3.61 -4.99
C ASN A 16 37.11 -4.20 -4.52
N GLY A 17 37.10 -5.14 -3.58
CA GLY A 17 35.86 -5.72 -3.02
C GLY A 17 35.15 -6.73 -3.93
N LYS A 18 35.84 -7.25 -4.96
CA LYS A 18 35.39 -8.42 -5.71
C LYS A 18 35.99 -9.69 -5.08
N TYR A 19 35.26 -10.79 -5.11
CA TYR A 19 35.76 -12.10 -4.67
C TYR A 19 35.96 -13.01 -5.90
N PRO A 20 37.01 -12.79 -6.72
CA PRO A 20 37.29 -13.66 -7.85
C PRO A 20 37.54 -15.09 -7.35
N VAL A 21 36.87 -16.05 -7.99
CA VAL A 21 37.07 -17.48 -7.71
C VAL A 21 38.31 -17.94 -8.50
N THR A 22 39.35 -18.34 -7.78
CA THR A 22 40.53 -18.99 -8.34
C THR A 22 40.36 -20.50 -8.22
N TYR A 23 40.66 -21.25 -9.28
CA TYR A 23 40.57 -22.71 -9.24
C TYR A 23 41.96 -23.30 -9.10
N VAL A 24 42.23 -23.99 -8.00
CA VAL A 24 43.53 -24.61 -7.72
C VAL A 24 43.54 -26.08 -8.10
N SER A 25 44.64 -26.48 -8.72
CA SER A 25 44.86 -27.77 -9.34
C SER A 25 46.12 -28.49 -8.83
N SER A 26 46.91 -27.92 -7.95
CA SER A 26 48.00 -28.64 -7.28
C SER A 26 48.14 -28.15 -5.83
N LEU A 27 48.95 -28.85 -5.05
CA LEU A 27 49.32 -28.38 -3.72
C LEU A 27 50.14 -27.07 -3.79
N GLU A 28 51.00 -26.89 -4.81
CA GLU A 28 51.68 -25.60 -4.99
C GLU A 28 50.68 -24.47 -5.26
N GLU A 29 49.72 -24.68 -6.17
CA GLU A 29 48.70 -23.66 -6.47
C GLU A 29 47.82 -23.36 -5.25
N LEU A 30 47.52 -24.37 -4.41
CA LEU A 30 46.81 -24.20 -3.15
C LEU A 30 47.60 -23.36 -2.14
N ARG A 31 48.91 -23.59 -2.04
CA ARG A 31 49.82 -22.81 -1.17
C ARG A 31 49.93 -21.36 -1.63
N ASP A 32 50.08 -21.14 -2.93
CA ASP A 32 50.19 -19.79 -3.52
C ASP A 32 48.89 -18.98 -3.44
N ASN A 33 47.74 -19.68 -3.43
CA ASN A 33 46.41 -19.08 -3.40
C ASN A 33 45.63 -19.46 -2.15
N PHE A 34 46.33 -19.64 -1.03
CA PHE A 34 45.73 -20.12 0.20
C PHE A 34 44.63 -19.19 0.68
N ASP A 35 43.40 -19.71 0.68
CA ASP A 35 42.21 -19.07 1.22
C ASP A 35 41.69 -19.93 2.37
N PRO A 36 42.02 -19.59 3.63
CA PRO A 36 41.60 -20.38 4.77
C PRO A 36 40.08 -20.41 4.95
N GLN A 37 39.33 -19.40 4.49
CA GLN A 37 37.86 -19.41 4.54
C GLN A 37 37.28 -20.39 3.52
N GLY A 38 37.79 -20.37 2.28
CA GLY A 38 37.41 -21.32 1.23
C GLY A 38 37.78 -22.76 1.56
N LEU A 39 38.94 -22.98 2.20
CA LEU A 39 39.35 -24.29 2.69
C LEU A 39 38.49 -24.79 3.84
N LEU A 40 38.12 -23.93 4.80
CA LEU A 40 37.20 -24.30 5.88
C LEU A 40 35.83 -24.66 5.32
N TYR A 41 35.33 -23.90 4.34
CA TYR A 41 34.11 -24.21 3.62
C TYR A 41 34.19 -25.57 2.90
N ALA A 42 35.28 -25.82 2.15
CA ALA A 42 35.52 -27.07 1.43
C ALA A 42 35.69 -28.29 2.36
N LEU A 43 36.18 -28.06 3.58
CA LEU A 43 36.28 -29.05 4.65
C LEU A 43 34.89 -29.41 5.20
N GLU A 44 34.03 -28.42 5.43
CA GLU A 44 32.73 -28.60 6.10
C GLU A 44 31.59 -28.98 5.15
N HIS A 45 31.68 -28.60 3.88
CA HIS A 45 30.59 -28.79 2.91
C HIS A 45 30.94 -29.85 1.86
N ASN A 46 30.09 -30.86 1.76
CA ASN A 46 30.06 -31.86 0.67
C ASN A 46 31.36 -32.67 0.47
N ASN A 47 32.22 -32.77 1.49
CA ASN A 47 33.53 -33.44 1.43
C ASN A 47 34.38 -32.97 0.24
N LEU A 48 34.26 -31.68 -0.11
CA LEU A 48 34.87 -31.11 -1.31
C LEU A 48 36.39 -31.23 -1.27
N LEU A 49 37.00 -30.90 -0.13
CA LEU A 49 38.44 -30.99 0.08
C LEU A 49 38.93 -32.45 0.01
N THR A 50 38.23 -33.36 0.68
CA THR A 50 38.54 -34.79 0.72
C THR A 50 38.51 -35.42 -0.69
N ARG A 51 37.47 -35.11 -1.47
CA ARG A 51 37.31 -35.57 -2.87
C ARG A 51 38.39 -34.99 -3.79
N TRP A 52 38.78 -33.74 -3.58
CA TRP A 52 39.85 -33.11 -4.35
C TRP A 52 41.19 -33.80 -4.09
N LEU A 53 41.52 -34.07 -2.83
CA LEU A 53 42.74 -34.81 -2.46
C LEU A 53 42.75 -36.24 -3.03
N GLU A 54 41.61 -36.94 -2.95
CA GLU A 54 41.45 -38.31 -3.50
C GLU A 54 41.65 -38.35 -5.03
N CYS A 55 41.08 -37.40 -5.78
CA CYS A 55 41.24 -37.35 -7.24
C CYS A 55 42.68 -37.08 -7.69
N ARG A 56 43.51 -36.53 -6.79
CA ARG A 56 44.89 -36.12 -7.08
C ARG A 56 45.93 -37.10 -6.53
N GLY A 57 45.53 -38.06 -5.70
CA GLY A 57 46.43 -39.04 -5.09
C GLY A 57 47.28 -38.48 -3.94
N TYR A 58 46.78 -37.46 -3.25
CA TYR A 58 47.44 -36.87 -2.08
C TYR A 58 47.06 -37.63 -0.80
N ASP A 59 47.52 -38.89 -0.72
CA ASP A 59 47.08 -39.84 0.31
C ASP A 59 47.47 -39.41 1.74
N TYR A 60 48.60 -38.71 1.89
CA TYR A 60 49.08 -38.21 3.18
C TYR A 60 48.18 -37.07 3.71
N GLU A 61 47.99 -36.03 2.91
CA GLU A 61 47.14 -34.89 3.24
C GLU A 61 45.69 -35.32 3.43
N LEU A 62 45.23 -36.29 2.63
CA LEU A 62 43.89 -36.88 2.75
C LEU A 62 43.65 -37.51 4.12
N ASP A 63 44.59 -38.31 4.63
CA ASP A 63 44.47 -38.95 5.94
C ASP A 63 44.43 -37.91 7.07
N GLN A 64 45.26 -36.87 6.98
CA GLN A 64 45.26 -35.78 7.97
C GLN A 64 43.96 -34.96 7.93
N VAL A 65 43.44 -34.63 6.74
CA VAL A 65 42.16 -33.93 6.58
C VAL A 65 41.00 -34.77 7.11
N LYS A 66 41.00 -36.09 6.90
CA LYS A 66 39.97 -36.99 7.46
C LYS A 66 40.02 -37.01 8.99
N LYS A 67 41.21 -37.04 9.59
CA LYS A 67 41.39 -36.93 11.05
C LYS A 67 40.89 -35.60 11.60
N LEU A 68 41.16 -34.51 10.89
CA LEU A 68 40.67 -33.17 11.25
C LEU A 68 39.14 -33.08 11.17
N GLN A 69 38.52 -33.63 10.12
CA GLN A 69 37.05 -33.68 9.99
C GLN A 69 36.40 -34.50 11.11
N ALA A 70 37.05 -35.59 11.55
CA ALA A 70 36.56 -36.42 12.65
C ALA A 70 36.69 -35.76 14.03
N ASN A 71 37.50 -34.70 14.15
CA ASN A 71 37.68 -33.97 15.40
C ASN A 71 36.69 -32.81 15.51
N THR A 72 35.56 -33.05 16.17
CA THR A 72 34.50 -32.05 16.39
C THR A 72 34.81 -31.02 17.47
N ASP A 73 35.83 -31.26 18.30
CA ASP A 73 36.12 -30.43 19.47
C ASP A 73 36.96 -29.19 19.13
N LEU A 74 37.51 -29.13 17.91
CA LEU A 74 38.29 -28.00 17.43
C LEU A 74 37.40 -26.81 17.04
N GLN A 75 37.64 -25.68 17.70
CA GLN A 75 37.11 -24.37 17.31
C GLN A 75 37.68 -23.94 15.94
N VAL A 76 37.03 -22.97 15.28
CA VAL A 76 37.40 -22.48 13.93
C VAL A 76 38.89 -22.15 13.83
N ARG A 77 39.45 -21.43 14.82
CA ARG A 77 40.89 -21.14 14.90
C ARG A 77 41.75 -22.40 14.86
N GLY A 78 41.39 -23.41 15.65
CA GLY A 78 42.09 -24.69 15.70
C GLY A 78 42.05 -25.41 14.36
N LYS A 79 40.90 -25.41 13.69
CA LYS A 79 40.75 -25.99 12.35
C LYS A 79 41.62 -25.27 11.30
N VAL A 80 41.65 -23.94 11.29
CA VAL A 80 42.49 -23.16 10.36
C VAL A 80 43.97 -23.45 10.59
N ASN A 81 44.41 -23.51 11.85
CA ASN A 81 45.80 -23.82 12.19
C ASN A 81 46.21 -25.23 11.74
N GLU A 82 45.36 -26.24 11.97
CA GLU A 82 45.64 -27.60 11.51
C GLU A 82 45.64 -27.70 9.98
N LEU A 83 44.73 -26.99 9.29
CA LEU A 83 44.77 -26.90 7.82
C LEU A 83 46.06 -26.27 7.30
N ALA A 84 46.50 -25.17 7.90
CA ALA A 84 47.76 -24.52 7.54
C ALA A 84 48.95 -25.47 7.71
N LYS A 85 48.99 -26.24 8.80
CA LYS A 85 50.01 -27.28 9.02
C LYS A 85 49.96 -28.40 7.97
N ILE A 86 48.77 -28.93 7.69
CA ILE A 86 48.58 -30.03 6.71
C ILE A 86 49.12 -29.64 5.34
N PHE A 87 48.90 -28.39 4.93
CA PHE A 87 49.32 -27.90 3.62
C PHE A 87 50.69 -27.21 3.61
N GLU A 88 51.40 -27.22 4.74
CA GLU A 88 52.73 -26.61 4.92
C GLU A 88 52.75 -25.10 4.63
N ILE A 89 51.78 -24.38 5.21
CA ILE A 89 51.57 -22.95 4.99
C ILE A 89 51.93 -22.19 6.25
N ASP A 90 52.87 -21.26 6.12
CA ASP A 90 53.25 -20.36 7.19
C ASP A 90 52.24 -19.20 7.26
N MET A 91 51.39 -19.21 8.28
CA MET A 91 50.39 -18.17 8.49
C MET A 91 50.77 -17.32 9.71
N PRO A 92 51.05 -16.03 9.51
CA PRO A 92 51.25 -15.09 10.61
C PRO A 92 50.01 -15.00 11.52
N GLU A 93 50.23 -14.88 12.83
CA GLU A 93 49.13 -14.76 13.81
C GLU A 93 48.24 -13.54 13.55
N ALA A 94 48.81 -12.45 13.01
CA ALA A 94 48.06 -11.27 12.60
C ALA A 94 47.02 -11.58 11.50
N ASP A 95 47.41 -12.37 10.50
CA ASP A 95 46.54 -12.75 9.38
C ASP A 95 45.42 -13.69 9.84
N LEU A 96 45.73 -14.61 10.76
CA LEU A 96 44.73 -15.47 11.40
C LEU A 96 43.69 -14.66 12.20
N ASN A 97 44.13 -13.66 12.95
CA ASN A 97 43.23 -12.82 13.75
C ASN A 97 42.32 -11.98 12.84
N GLN A 98 42.87 -11.43 11.76
CA GLN A 98 42.08 -10.68 10.77
C GLN A 98 41.03 -11.57 10.12
N LEU A 99 41.41 -12.78 9.68
CA LEU A 99 40.47 -13.76 9.12
C LEU A 99 39.32 -14.09 10.07
N LEU A 100 39.62 -14.34 11.34
CA LEU A 100 38.58 -14.66 12.33
C LEU A 100 37.62 -13.49 12.54
N THR A 101 38.15 -12.27 12.54
CA THR A 101 37.33 -11.04 12.63
C THR A 101 36.45 -10.90 11.38
N ASP A 102 36.97 -11.19 10.19
CA ASP A 102 36.21 -11.14 8.94
C ASP A 102 35.09 -12.18 8.91
N ILE A 103 35.35 -13.40 9.40
CA ILE A 103 34.34 -14.47 9.54
C ILE A 103 33.23 -14.05 10.50
N GLU A 104 33.57 -13.50 11.66
CA GLU A 104 32.61 -13.03 12.65
C GLU A 104 31.75 -11.88 12.10
N MET A 105 32.38 -10.91 11.43
CA MET A 105 31.70 -9.78 10.80
C MET A 105 30.75 -10.25 9.69
N MET A 106 31.15 -11.20 8.86
CA MET A 106 30.29 -11.79 7.83
C MET A 106 29.06 -12.49 8.44
N ALA A 107 29.25 -13.24 9.53
CA ALA A 107 28.15 -13.91 10.23
C ALA A 107 27.15 -12.89 10.82
N GLN A 108 27.65 -11.82 11.43
CA GLN A 108 26.83 -10.73 11.96
C GLN A 108 26.05 -10.01 10.84
N ASN A 109 26.71 -9.69 9.74
CA ASN A 109 26.08 -9.05 8.58
C ASN A 109 24.98 -9.94 7.97
N LYS A 110 25.22 -11.25 7.84
CA LYS A 110 24.22 -12.20 7.35
C LYS A 110 22.99 -12.22 8.25
N ALA A 111 23.19 -12.33 9.57
CA ALA A 111 22.09 -12.33 10.54
C ALA A 111 21.28 -11.02 10.48
N PHE A 112 21.96 -9.88 10.33
CA PHE A 112 21.30 -8.58 10.16
C PHE A 112 20.46 -8.53 8.87
N ILE A 113 21.00 -8.98 7.74
CA ILE A 113 20.27 -9.02 6.46
C ILE A 113 19.05 -9.94 6.55
N GLU A 114 19.17 -11.11 7.17
CA GLU A 114 18.06 -12.06 7.36
C GLU A 114 16.94 -11.48 8.24
N GLN A 115 17.30 -10.74 9.30
CA GLN A 115 16.34 -10.01 10.12
C GLN A 115 15.60 -8.94 9.30
N GLN A 116 16.32 -8.19 8.46
CA GLN A 116 15.71 -7.17 7.60
C GLN A 116 14.77 -7.77 6.54
N ILE A 117 15.16 -8.88 5.92
CA ILE A 117 14.31 -9.62 4.96
C ILE A 117 13.01 -10.07 5.64
N THR A 118 13.12 -10.63 6.85
CA THR A 118 11.95 -11.08 7.63
C THR A 118 11.03 -9.91 7.94
N HIS A 119 11.59 -8.81 8.45
CA HIS A 119 10.82 -7.60 8.76
C HIS A 119 10.12 -7.02 7.52
N LEU A 120 10.79 -6.96 6.37
CA LEU A 120 10.18 -6.51 5.11
C LEU A 120 9.06 -7.44 4.64
N SER A 121 9.20 -8.76 4.82
CA SER A 121 8.15 -9.74 4.53
C SER A 121 6.92 -9.51 5.41
N ASP A 122 7.12 -9.30 6.71
CA ASP A 122 6.04 -9.04 7.67
C ASP A 122 5.29 -7.74 7.35
N VAL A 123 6.01 -6.66 7.06
CA VAL A 123 5.42 -5.39 6.60
C VAL A 123 4.62 -5.61 5.32
N GLY A 124 5.16 -6.37 4.37
CA GLY A 124 4.47 -6.72 3.13
C GLY A 124 3.15 -7.47 3.37
N GLN A 125 3.12 -8.37 4.36
CA GLN A 125 1.91 -9.11 4.73
C GLN A 125 0.86 -8.19 5.36
N VAL A 126 1.26 -7.30 6.27
CA VAL A 126 0.37 -6.32 6.90
C VAL A 126 -0.29 -5.40 5.86
N VAL A 127 0.47 -4.95 4.86
CA VAL A 127 -0.08 -4.14 3.75
C VAL A 127 -1.07 -4.94 2.91
N LYS A 128 -0.73 -6.19 2.55
CA LYS A 128 -1.64 -7.07 1.78
C LYS A 128 -2.96 -7.30 2.50
N ASP A 129 -2.92 -7.58 3.80
CA ASP A 129 -4.14 -7.85 4.57
C ASP A 129 -4.98 -6.59 4.76
N SER A 130 -4.33 -5.42 4.91
CA SER A 130 -5.03 -4.13 4.92
C SER A 130 -5.73 -3.84 3.60
N CYS A 131 -5.09 -4.14 2.46
CA CYS A 131 -5.71 -4.01 1.14
C CYS A 131 -6.85 -5.00 0.91
N LYS A 132 -6.75 -6.24 1.41
CA LYS A 132 -7.84 -7.23 1.35
C LYS A 132 -9.08 -6.77 2.10
N ARG A 133 -8.93 -6.31 3.35
CA ARG A 133 -10.05 -5.78 4.15
C ARG A 133 -10.72 -4.60 3.46
N TYR A 134 -9.93 -3.67 2.90
CA TYR A 134 -10.46 -2.59 2.08
C TYR A 134 -11.32 -3.11 0.91
N GLN A 135 -10.84 -4.12 0.18
CA GLN A 135 -11.59 -4.72 -0.92
C GLN A 135 -12.87 -5.42 -0.46
N GLU A 136 -12.86 -6.06 0.72
CA GLU A 136 -14.06 -6.67 1.32
C GLU A 136 -15.12 -5.62 1.65
N VAL A 137 -14.73 -4.49 2.23
CA VAL A 137 -15.63 -3.36 2.50
C VAL A 137 -16.25 -2.81 1.21
N VAL A 138 -15.43 -2.60 0.17
CA VAL A 138 -15.91 -2.13 -1.14
C VAL A 138 -16.84 -3.16 -1.79
N LYS A 139 -16.51 -4.45 -1.70
CA LYS A 139 -17.35 -5.54 -2.21
C LYS A 139 -18.70 -5.58 -1.50
N ASN A 140 -18.71 -5.44 -0.17
CA ASN A 140 -19.94 -5.47 0.61
C ASN A 140 -20.90 -4.32 0.24
N ILE A 141 -20.36 -3.14 -0.09
CA ILE A 141 -21.13 -2.01 -0.65
C ILE A 141 -21.74 -2.38 -2.01
N ILE A 142 -20.96 -3.02 -2.88
CA ILE A 142 -21.39 -3.42 -4.23
C ILE A 142 -22.45 -4.52 -4.18
N ASP A 143 -22.33 -5.47 -3.25
CA ASP A 143 -23.27 -6.58 -3.08
C ASP A 143 -24.61 -6.12 -2.49
N HIS A 144 -24.62 -4.99 -1.76
CA HIS A 144 -25.81 -4.40 -1.15
C HIS A 144 -26.04 -2.93 -1.56
N PRO A 145 -26.12 -2.62 -2.87
CA PRO A 145 -25.95 -1.27 -3.40
C PRO A 145 -27.07 -0.29 -3.03
N LYS A 146 -28.22 -0.81 -2.57
CA LYS A 146 -29.42 -0.04 -2.21
C LYS A 146 -29.81 -0.21 -0.74
N ASP A 147 -29.02 -0.93 0.06
CA ASP A 147 -29.24 -1.02 1.51
C ASP A 147 -28.50 0.12 2.19
N LEU A 148 -29.22 1.18 2.53
CA LEU A 148 -28.63 2.37 3.17
C LEU A 148 -27.88 2.04 4.46
N SER A 149 -28.37 1.09 5.27
CA SER A 149 -27.74 0.75 6.55
C SER A 149 -26.37 0.10 6.30
N THR A 150 -26.35 -0.90 5.43
CA THR A 150 -25.12 -1.61 5.05
C THR A 150 -24.14 -0.67 4.36
N VAL A 151 -24.59 0.09 3.36
CA VAL A 151 -23.74 1.05 2.63
C VAL A 151 -23.13 2.09 3.57
N ARG A 152 -23.95 2.68 4.45
CA ARG A 152 -23.48 3.70 5.39
C ARG A 152 -22.45 3.15 6.37
N ASN A 153 -22.67 1.95 6.92
CA ASN A 153 -21.72 1.33 7.85
C ASN A 153 -20.37 1.08 7.18
N ASN A 154 -20.38 0.56 5.95
CA ASN A 154 -19.16 0.34 5.19
C ASN A 154 -18.47 1.67 4.80
N VAL A 155 -19.22 2.72 4.44
CA VAL A 155 -18.64 4.05 4.18
C VAL A 155 -18.02 4.65 5.44
N TYR A 156 -18.65 4.47 6.60
CA TYR A 156 -18.07 4.86 7.88
C TYR A 156 -16.76 4.11 8.16
N GLU A 157 -16.71 2.81 7.87
CA GLU A 157 -15.48 2.02 7.97
C GLU A 157 -14.38 2.48 6.99
N LEU A 158 -14.75 2.80 5.74
CA LEU A 158 -13.83 3.40 4.77
C LEU A 158 -13.24 4.70 5.31
N SER A 159 -14.08 5.57 5.88
CA SER A 159 -13.66 6.85 6.47
C SER A 159 -12.76 6.65 7.69
N LYS A 160 -13.10 5.74 8.59
CA LYS A 160 -12.39 5.55 9.85
C LYS A 160 -11.08 4.80 9.68
N THR A 161 -11.13 3.65 9.02
CA THR A 161 -10.05 2.65 9.01
C THR A 161 -9.27 2.65 7.70
N HIS A 162 -9.95 2.82 6.56
CA HIS A 162 -9.34 2.64 5.23
C HIS A 162 -9.15 3.94 4.44
N PHE A 163 -9.22 5.11 5.10
CA PHE A 163 -9.23 6.41 4.41
C PHE A 163 -8.03 6.61 3.49
N VAL A 164 -6.84 6.22 3.93
CA VAL A 164 -5.60 6.37 3.13
C VAL A 164 -5.69 5.56 1.84
N ILE A 165 -6.08 4.28 1.94
CA ILE A 165 -6.22 3.40 0.78
C ILE A 165 -7.35 3.90 -0.13
N ALA A 166 -8.50 4.29 0.44
CA ALA A 166 -9.62 4.84 -0.31
C ALA A 166 -9.29 6.16 -1.03
N SER A 167 -8.43 6.99 -0.45
CA SER A 167 -7.95 8.24 -1.08
C SER A 167 -7.00 7.95 -2.24
N LEU A 168 -6.13 6.95 -2.11
CA LEU A 168 -5.21 6.53 -3.19
C LEU A 168 -5.95 5.83 -4.33
N ASP A 169 -6.96 5.01 -4.02
CA ASP A 169 -7.78 4.27 -5.01
C ASP A 169 -9.03 5.06 -5.45
N PHE A 170 -9.15 6.34 -5.09
CA PHE A 170 -10.39 7.11 -5.21
C PHE A 170 -10.97 7.10 -6.63
N ASN A 171 -10.11 7.26 -7.65
CA ASN A 171 -10.54 7.26 -9.04
C ASN A 171 -11.23 5.96 -9.45
N LYS A 172 -10.65 4.82 -9.06
CA LYS A 172 -11.20 3.49 -9.35
C LYS A 172 -12.44 3.22 -8.51
N LEU A 173 -12.38 3.57 -7.23
CA LEU A 173 -13.50 3.45 -6.29
C LEU A 173 -14.71 4.24 -6.82
N PHE A 174 -14.50 5.49 -7.24
CA PHE A 174 -15.54 6.36 -7.79
C PHE A 174 -16.21 5.72 -9.00
N VAL A 175 -15.43 5.34 -10.04
CA VAL A 175 -15.99 4.73 -11.26
C VAL A 175 -16.72 3.41 -10.94
N THR A 176 -16.21 2.63 -9.98
CA THR A 176 -16.85 1.38 -9.58
C THR A 176 -18.20 1.63 -8.91
N LEU A 177 -18.24 2.54 -7.93
CA LEU A 177 -19.46 2.84 -7.18
C LEU A 177 -20.47 3.63 -8.01
N GLN A 178 -20.02 4.50 -8.92
CA GLN A 178 -20.88 5.23 -9.84
C GLN A 178 -21.72 4.28 -10.70
N ASN A 179 -21.17 3.14 -11.08
CA ASN A 179 -21.88 2.17 -11.93
C ASN A 179 -22.66 1.13 -11.13
N LYS A 180 -22.17 0.77 -9.93
CA LYS A 180 -22.70 -0.39 -9.18
C LYS A 180 -23.46 -0.02 -7.91
N ALA A 181 -23.07 1.05 -7.22
CA ALA A 181 -23.66 1.45 -5.94
C ALA A 181 -23.64 2.99 -5.76
N PRO A 182 -24.43 3.76 -6.54
CA PRO A 182 -24.36 5.22 -6.53
C PRO A 182 -24.80 5.83 -5.19
N LEU A 183 -25.63 5.12 -4.42
CA LEU A 183 -25.98 5.49 -3.05
C LEU A 183 -24.74 5.62 -2.15
N ALA A 184 -23.71 4.80 -2.37
CA ALA A 184 -22.48 4.88 -1.60
C ALA A 184 -21.74 6.19 -1.82
N LEU A 185 -21.74 6.73 -3.05
CA LEU A 185 -21.14 8.03 -3.34
C LEU A 185 -21.87 9.15 -2.60
N LEU A 186 -23.20 9.06 -2.45
CA LEU A 186 -23.96 10.00 -1.62
C LEU A 186 -23.57 9.91 -0.14
N CYS A 187 -23.44 8.68 0.39
CA CYS A 187 -22.95 8.48 1.74
C CYS A 187 -21.52 9.02 1.94
N MET A 188 -20.64 8.87 0.94
CA MET A 188 -19.27 9.40 0.99
C MET A 188 -19.24 10.92 0.96
N ILE A 189 -20.09 11.57 0.17
CA ILE A 189 -20.25 13.04 0.16
C ILE A 189 -20.81 13.52 1.50
N ALA A 190 -21.71 12.77 2.14
CA ALA A 190 -22.22 13.13 3.46
C ALA A 190 -21.15 12.97 4.57
N ASP A 191 -20.22 12.02 4.44
CA ASP A 191 -19.14 11.80 5.41
C ASP A 191 -18.11 12.94 5.42
N LYS A 192 -17.86 13.52 6.59
CA LYS A 192 -16.99 14.72 6.73
C LYS A 192 -15.56 14.51 6.24
N LYS A 193 -15.03 13.29 6.33
CA LYS A 193 -13.63 12.98 6.01
C LYS A 193 -13.46 12.61 4.55
N LEU A 194 -14.44 11.94 3.95
CA LEU A 194 -14.44 11.54 2.53
C LEU A 194 -14.96 12.64 1.60
N ARG A 195 -15.89 13.49 2.06
CA ARG A 195 -16.44 14.60 1.27
C ARG A 195 -15.41 15.47 0.55
N PRO A 196 -14.26 15.84 1.16
CA PRO A 196 -13.27 16.65 0.48
C PRO A 196 -12.55 15.96 -0.70
N LEU A 197 -12.76 14.65 -0.89
CA LEU A 197 -12.31 13.95 -2.10
C LEU A 197 -13.18 14.32 -3.31
N PHE A 198 -14.41 14.80 -3.07
CA PHE A 198 -15.37 15.21 -4.11
C PHE A 198 -15.45 16.73 -4.24
N LEU A 199 -15.59 17.42 -3.10
CA LEU A 199 -15.93 18.85 -3.04
C LEU A 199 -14.72 19.68 -2.60
N ASP A 200 -14.51 20.80 -3.28
CA ASP A 200 -13.44 21.75 -2.94
C ASP A 200 -13.82 22.72 -1.82
N PHE A 201 -15.11 23.05 -1.71
CA PHE A 201 -15.66 24.04 -0.80
C PHE A 201 -16.89 23.51 -0.08
N ASP A 202 -17.11 23.97 1.14
CA ASP A 202 -18.31 23.71 1.91
C ASP A 202 -19.50 24.59 1.47
N PHE A 203 -20.64 24.38 2.12
CA PHE A 203 -21.88 25.13 1.84
C PHE A 203 -21.74 26.64 2.06
N LYS A 204 -20.86 27.07 2.97
CA LYS A 204 -20.57 28.49 3.26
C LYS A 204 -19.51 29.07 2.32
N GLY A 205 -19.05 28.31 1.32
CA GLY A 205 -18.01 28.70 0.38
C GLY A 205 -16.60 28.64 0.96
N GLN A 206 -16.40 28.02 2.13
CA GLN A 206 -15.07 27.86 2.73
C GLN A 206 -14.37 26.62 2.15
N PRO A 207 -13.06 26.70 1.82
CA PRO A 207 -12.35 25.56 1.27
C PRO A 207 -12.23 24.44 2.31
N TYR A 208 -12.47 23.20 1.89
CA TYR A 208 -12.19 22.06 2.75
C TYR A 208 -10.68 21.92 3.01
N LYS A 209 -10.30 21.83 4.29
CA LYS A 209 -8.92 21.51 4.70
C LYS A 209 -8.70 20.01 4.54
N THR A 210 -8.13 19.56 3.42
CA THR A 210 -7.61 18.20 3.32
C THR A 210 -6.19 18.14 3.86
N SER A 211 -5.91 17.16 4.73
CA SER A 211 -4.55 16.88 5.21
C SER A 211 -3.58 16.55 4.07
N PHE A 212 -4.06 16.07 2.93
CA PHE A 212 -3.24 15.82 1.73
C PHE A 212 -2.86 17.08 0.93
N ARG A 213 -3.57 18.20 1.11
CA ARG A 213 -3.32 19.44 0.34
C ARG A 213 -2.13 20.25 0.84
N GLN A 214 -1.65 20.01 2.06
CA GLN A 214 -0.62 20.87 2.66
C GLN A 214 0.82 20.44 2.35
N GLU A 215 1.08 19.22 1.89
CA GLU A 215 2.47 18.73 1.70
C GLU A 215 2.83 18.28 0.29
N SER A 216 1.88 18.24 -0.66
CA SER A 216 2.19 17.78 -2.01
C SER A 216 2.58 18.94 -2.93
N ASN A 217 3.83 18.86 -3.44
CA ASN A 217 4.41 19.67 -4.51
C ASN A 217 3.35 20.19 -5.50
N SER A 218 3.50 21.45 -5.91
CA SER A 218 2.58 22.21 -6.80
C SER A 218 2.13 21.51 -8.09
N LYS A 219 2.78 20.41 -8.50
CA LYS A 219 2.37 19.56 -9.63
C LYS A 219 1.31 18.50 -9.28
N PHE A 220 1.27 17.98 -8.05
CA PHE A 220 0.29 16.95 -7.63
C PHE A 220 -1.09 17.56 -7.33
N SER A 221 -1.11 18.77 -6.75
CA SER A 221 -2.33 19.53 -6.47
C SER A 221 -3.04 20.03 -7.74
N ALA A 222 -2.29 20.26 -8.83
CA ALA A 222 -2.84 20.61 -10.14
C ALA A 222 -3.56 19.41 -10.81
N GLY A 223 -3.02 18.19 -10.66
CA GLY A 223 -3.65 16.96 -11.15
C GLY A 223 -4.97 16.63 -10.44
N LEU A 224 -5.03 16.80 -9.11
CA LEU A 224 -6.26 16.59 -8.33
C LEU A 224 -7.37 17.61 -8.64
N LYS A 225 -7.02 18.88 -8.94
CA LYS A 225 -8.00 19.92 -9.32
C LYS A 225 -8.74 19.62 -10.64
N TYR A 226 -8.05 19.09 -11.65
CA TYR A 226 -8.69 18.73 -12.93
C TYR A 226 -9.53 17.45 -12.84
N VAL A 227 -9.18 16.56 -11.91
CA VAL A 227 -9.86 15.27 -11.71
C VAL A 227 -11.17 15.43 -10.93
N ASN A 228 -11.21 16.31 -9.92
CA ASN A 228 -12.40 16.51 -9.07
C ASN A 228 -13.59 17.18 -9.79
N GLY A 229 -13.34 18.18 -10.65
CA GLY A 229 -14.42 18.79 -11.46
C GLY A 229 -15.08 17.78 -12.40
N SER A 230 -14.28 16.90 -13.01
CA SER A 230 -14.77 15.84 -13.90
C SER A 230 -15.62 14.79 -13.18
N TYR A 231 -15.33 14.47 -11.90
CA TYR A 231 -16.10 13.49 -11.15
C TYR A 231 -17.46 13.99 -10.70
N LEU A 232 -17.55 15.22 -10.21
CA LEU A 232 -18.85 15.83 -9.92
C LEU A 232 -19.67 15.91 -11.20
N ASP A 233 -19.13 16.45 -12.30
CA ASP A 233 -19.85 16.53 -13.58
C ASP A 233 -20.34 15.15 -14.07
N GLN A 234 -19.52 14.10 -13.92
CA GLN A 234 -19.89 12.73 -14.24
C GLN A 234 -20.96 12.16 -13.30
N PHE A 235 -20.89 12.51 -12.01
CA PHE A 235 -21.85 12.05 -11.03
C PHE A 235 -23.19 12.78 -11.19
N GLU A 236 -23.19 14.10 -11.40
CA GLU A 236 -24.36 14.93 -11.70
C GLU A 236 -25.15 14.37 -12.88
N LYS A 237 -24.46 13.81 -13.89
CA LYS A 237 -25.11 13.18 -15.04
C LYS A 237 -26.04 12.02 -14.68
N LEU A 238 -25.74 11.27 -13.62
CA LEU A 238 -26.63 10.21 -13.14
C LEU A 238 -27.95 10.76 -12.59
N PHE A 239 -27.97 12.03 -12.17
CA PHE A 239 -29.14 12.65 -11.56
C PHE A 239 -29.98 13.48 -12.53
N TYR A 240 -29.64 13.50 -13.82
CA TYR A 240 -30.52 13.99 -14.91
C TYR A 240 -31.55 12.94 -15.36
N GLN A 241 -32.11 12.20 -14.41
CA GLN A 241 -33.03 11.08 -14.62
C GLN A 241 -34.39 11.37 -13.97
N SER A 242 -35.44 10.67 -14.41
CA SER A 242 -36.76 10.77 -13.77
C SER A 242 -36.70 10.32 -12.30
N ARG A 243 -37.72 10.67 -11.50
CA ARG A 243 -37.80 10.22 -10.11
C ARG A 243 -37.76 8.69 -10.02
N GLU A 244 -38.49 7.99 -10.88
CA GLU A 244 -38.56 6.54 -10.92
C GLU A 244 -37.20 5.93 -11.25
N GLU A 245 -36.48 6.51 -12.21
CA GLU A 245 -35.12 6.11 -12.58
C GLU A 245 -34.13 6.34 -11.43
N LEU A 246 -34.25 7.46 -10.71
CA LEU A 246 -33.46 7.72 -9.50
C LEU A 246 -33.76 6.74 -8.37
N GLU A 247 -35.03 6.41 -8.12
CA GLU A 247 -35.41 5.40 -7.13
C GLU A 247 -34.90 4.01 -7.53
N GLN A 248 -34.84 3.70 -8.83
CA GLN A 248 -34.17 2.50 -9.33
C GLN A 248 -32.66 2.54 -9.14
N LEU A 249 -32.03 3.71 -9.19
CA LEU A 249 -30.58 3.86 -9.07
C LEU A 249 -30.10 3.79 -7.62
N ILE A 250 -30.73 4.57 -6.73
CA ILE A 250 -30.28 4.76 -5.34
C ILE A 250 -31.26 4.25 -4.29
N GLY A 251 -32.41 3.70 -4.69
CA GLY A 251 -33.41 3.14 -3.78
C GLY A 251 -34.48 4.16 -3.35
N PRO A 252 -35.36 3.78 -2.41
CA PRO A 252 -36.54 4.57 -2.00
C PRO A 252 -36.19 5.77 -1.08
N TYR A 253 -34.95 6.24 -1.14
CA TYR A 253 -34.44 7.32 -0.27
C TYR A 253 -34.56 8.71 -0.91
N VAL A 254 -34.93 8.75 -2.19
CA VAL A 254 -35.30 10.01 -2.87
C VAL A 254 -36.55 10.58 -2.20
N ARG A 255 -36.49 11.85 -1.85
CA ARG A 255 -37.61 12.65 -1.35
C ARG A 255 -37.93 13.75 -2.36
N CYS A 256 -39.19 14.16 -2.37
CA CYS A 256 -39.68 15.24 -3.21
C CYS A 256 -40.47 16.22 -2.31
N ALA A 257 -40.04 17.48 -2.32
CA ALA A 257 -40.60 18.57 -1.54
C ALA A 257 -41.30 19.55 -2.48
N SER A 258 -42.59 19.84 -2.21
CA SER A 258 -43.29 20.85 -2.99
C SER A 258 -42.98 22.26 -2.47
N LEU A 259 -42.35 23.07 -3.31
CA LEU A 259 -41.89 24.42 -3.00
C LEU A 259 -43.03 25.43 -3.05
N SER A 260 -42.91 26.46 -2.22
CA SER A 260 -43.77 27.66 -2.20
C SER A 260 -42.91 28.91 -2.11
N ASP A 261 -43.52 30.06 -2.35
CA ASP A 261 -42.86 31.37 -2.25
C ASP A 261 -42.42 31.70 -0.80
N GLU A 262 -42.99 30.97 0.18
CA GLU A 262 -42.60 31.02 1.58
C GLU A 262 -41.61 29.90 1.95
N TRP A 263 -40.75 30.19 2.94
CA TRP A 263 -39.86 29.21 3.56
C TRP A 263 -40.66 28.10 4.24
N LYS A 264 -40.36 26.85 3.86
CA LYS A 264 -40.90 25.65 4.53
C LYS A 264 -39.77 24.75 5.00
N THR A 265 -39.93 24.21 6.20
CA THR A 265 -39.09 23.13 6.72
C THR A 265 -39.57 21.80 6.16
N PHE A 266 -38.68 21.08 5.48
CA PHE A 266 -38.93 19.75 4.93
C PHE A 266 -38.28 18.66 5.77
N GLU A 267 -37.17 18.98 6.43
CA GLU A 267 -36.48 18.06 7.33
C GLU A 267 -35.87 18.83 8.51
N PRO A 268 -35.91 18.27 9.73
CA PRO A 268 -35.37 18.91 10.92
C PRO A 268 -33.83 18.88 10.96
N ASP A 269 -33.23 19.78 11.73
CA ASP A 269 -31.77 19.92 11.94
C ASP A 269 -31.03 18.64 12.37
N SER A 270 -31.74 17.64 12.90
CA SER A 270 -31.14 16.37 13.33
C SER A 270 -30.68 15.48 12.16
N LYS A 271 -31.06 15.82 10.92
CA LYS A 271 -30.76 15.01 9.73
C LYS A 271 -29.65 15.62 8.88
N LEU A 272 -28.74 14.78 8.38
CA LEU A 272 -27.82 15.16 7.32
C LEU A 272 -28.45 14.91 5.96
N ILE A 273 -28.52 15.97 5.15
CA ILE A 273 -29.24 15.95 3.88
C ILE A 273 -28.26 16.28 2.79
N THR A 274 -28.26 15.45 1.76
CA THR A 274 -27.64 15.77 0.48
C THR A 274 -28.75 16.18 -0.48
N CYS A 275 -28.75 17.42 -0.93
CA CYS A 275 -29.78 17.94 -1.84
C CYS A 275 -29.46 17.59 -3.30
N PHE A 276 -30.47 17.50 -4.18
CA PHE A 276 -30.29 17.40 -5.64
C PHE A 276 -31.42 18.14 -6.33
N ILE A 277 -31.12 19.17 -7.12
CA ILE A 277 -32.18 19.91 -7.80
C ILE A 277 -32.36 19.38 -9.21
N TYR A 278 -33.60 18.97 -9.49
CA TYR A 278 -34.02 18.44 -10.77
C TYR A 278 -34.72 19.53 -11.60
N ARG A 279 -34.18 19.74 -12.81
CA ARG A 279 -34.83 19.81 -14.12
C ARG A 279 -36.22 20.46 -14.29
N ASP A 280 -36.54 21.48 -13.53
CA ASP A 280 -37.44 22.52 -14.00
C ASP A 280 -36.76 23.87 -13.80
N TYR A 281 -37.24 24.91 -14.49
CA TYR A 281 -36.77 26.30 -14.47
C TYR A 281 -36.86 26.95 -13.07
N ASN A 282 -36.31 26.30 -12.06
CA ASN A 282 -36.55 26.56 -10.66
C ASN A 282 -35.29 27.20 -10.11
N LYS A 283 -35.39 28.49 -9.87
CA LYS A 283 -34.53 29.11 -8.87
C LYS A 283 -35.20 28.84 -7.54
N CYS A 284 -34.51 28.10 -6.68
CA CYS A 284 -34.91 27.93 -5.30
C CYS A 284 -33.75 28.31 -4.39
N ASN A 285 -34.13 28.74 -3.19
CA ASN A 285 -33.19 29.02 -2.12
C ASN A 285 -33.31 27.91 -1.09
N ILE A 286 -32.17 27.38 -0.68
CA ILE A 286 -32.07 26.37 0.37
C ILE A 286 -31.23 26.90 1.52
N ARG A 287 -31.52 26.44 2.73
CA ARG A 287 -30.71 26.71 3.93
C ARG A 287 -30.88 25.61 4.98
N PRO A 288 -29.93 25.51 5.94
CA PRO A 288 -30.12 24.70 7.14
C PRO A 288 -31.33 25.17 7.93
N ASP A 289 -31.99 24.27 8.65
CA ASP A 289 -33.20 24.59 9.44
C ASP A 289 -32.86 25.56 10.62
N SER A 290 -31.65 25.42 11.19
CA SER A 290 -31.12 26.25 12.28
C SER A 290 -30.45 27.58 11.85
N ASP A 291 -30.11 27.78 10.58
CA ASP A 291 -29.23 28.88 10.14
C ASP A 291 -29.85 29.70 9.02
N ASN A 292 -30.67 30.66 9.42
CA ASN A 292 -31.36 31.58 8.52
C ASN A 292 -30.43 32.51 7.72
N ALA A 293 -29.18 32.70 8.18
CA ALA A 293 -28.21 33.61 7.56
C ALA A 293 -27.40 32.93 6.44
N SER A 294 -27.35 31.60 6.42
CA SER A 294 -26.66 30.82 5.39
C SER A 294 -27.62 30.44 4.25
N GLU A 295 -28.25 31.43 3.61
CA GLU A 295 -29.06 31.19 2.41
C GLU A 295 -28.16 30.94 1.20
N ARG A 296 -28.41 29.84 0.47
CA ARG A 296 -27.74 29.56 -0.79
C ARG A 296 -28.77 29.42 -1.90
N ARG A 297 -28.58 30.23 -2.94
CA ARG A 297 -29.33 30.10 -4.19
C ARG A 297 -28.79 28.90 -4.97
N VAL A 298 -29.67 27.98 -5.34
CA VAL A 298 -29.29 26.90 -6.24
C VAL A 298 -29.53 27.37 -7.68
N LYS A 299 -28.54 27.12 -8.53
CA LYS A 299 -28.50 27.66 -9.89
C LYS A 299 -29.59 27.05 -10.77
N GLU A 300 -30.06 27.87 -11.71
CA GLU A 300 -30.88 27.46 -12.83
C GLU A 300 -30.06 26.47 -13.67
N TYR A 301 -30.52 25.21 -13.77
CA TYR A 301 -29.80 24.08 -14.38
C TYR A 301 -28.55 23.62 -13.62
N GLY A 302 -28.74 22.72 -12.67
CA GLY A 302 -27.62 22.00 -12.07
C GLY A 302 -28.04 21.11 -10.92
N VAL A 303 -27.27 20.05 -10.71
CA VAL A 303 -27.34 19.21 -9.52
C VAL A 303 -26.34 19.80 -8.53
N SER A 304 -26.78 20.29 -7.37
CA SER A 304 -25.86 20.77 -6.34
C SER A 304 -25.75 19.75 -5.21
N PHE A 305 -24.55 19.27 -4.92
CA PHE A 305 -24.31 18.38 -3.78
C PHE A 305 -24.08 19.19 -2.51
N ASP A 306 -25.15 19.78 -1.98
CA ASP A 306 -25.12 20.53 -0.73
C ASP A 306 -25.41 19.61 0.46
N VAL A 307 -24.50 19.61 1.44
CA VAL A 307 -24.68 18.87 2.70
C VAL A 307 -25.17 19.79 3.80
N LEU A 308 -26.43 19.64 4.18
CA LEU A 308 -27.11 20.47 5.17
C LEU A 308 -27.49 19.69 6.43
N LYS A 309 -27.62 20.41 7.56
CA LYS A 309 -28.30 19.93 8.76
C LYS A 309 -29.73 20.47 8.71
N GLY A 310 -30.70 19.59 8.50
CA GLY A 310 -32.06 20.00 8.17
C GLY A 310 -32.15 20.67 6.79
N LEU A 311 -33.37 20.86 6.32
CA LEU A 311 -33.64 21.47 5.02
C LEU A 311 -34.84 22.39 5.12
N GLN A 312 -34.57 23.68 4.95
CA GLN A 312 -35.58 24.66 4.58
C GLN A 312 -35.38 25.06 3.12
N ALA A 313 -36.49 25.18 2.40
CA ALA A 313 -36.46 25.68 1.03
C ALA A 313 -37.64 26.61 0.73
N LYS A 314 -37.42 27.55 -0.19
CA LYS A 314 -38.45 28.38 -0.81
C LYS A 314 -38.21 28.48 -2.31
N LEU A 315 -39.28 28.71 -3.05
CA LEU A 315 -39.22 29.10 -4.44
C LEU A 315 -38.76 30.56 -4.54
N ASP A 316 -37.89 30.85 -5.50
CA ASP A 316 -37.42 32.21 -5.78
C ASP A 316 -38.22 32.81 -6.95
N TYR A 317 -38.25 32.11 -8.09
CA TYR A 317 -39.10 32.39 -9.25
C TYR A 317 -39.10 31.19 -10.21
N GLY A 318 -40.23 30.86 -10.85
CA GLY A 318 -40.33 29.75 -11.83
C GLY A 318 -41.65 28.98 -11.79
N SER A 319 -41.88 28.12 -12.79
CA SER A 319 -43.11 27.31 -12.92
C SER A 319 -43.03 25.94 -12.23
N GLY A 320 -41.83 25.43 -11.95
CA GLY A 320 -41.65 24.16 -11.27
C GLY A 320 -41.70 24.31 -9.75
N ARG A 321 -42.34 23.34 -9.10
CA ARG A 321 -42.69 23.40 -7.67
C ARG A 321 -42.03 22.30 -6.86
N TYR A 322 -40.95 21.68 -7.32
CA TYR A 322 -40.42 20.49 -6.64
C TYR A 322 -38.90 20.57 -6.42
N LEU A 323 -38.49 20.19 -5.22
CA LEU A 323 -37.10 19.99 -4.79
C LEU A 323 -36.90 18.51 -4.47
N TYR A 324 -35.88 17.89 -5.04
CA TYR A 324 -35.51 16.52 -4.71
C TYR A 324 -34.32 16.51 -3.75
N TYR A 325 -34.29 15.54 -2.84
CA TYR A 325 -33.19 15.42 -1.88
C TYR A 325 -33.11 14.01 -1.34
N VAL A 326 -31.96 13.65 -0.76
CA VAL A 326 -31.76 12.40 -0.02
C VAL A 326 -31.39 12.76 1.41
N ALA A 327 -32.23 12.33 2.34
CA ALA A 327 -31.93 12.38 3.76
C ALA A 327 -31.18 11.09 4.15
N LEU A 328 -29.90 11.22 4.43
CA LEU A 328 -29.03 10.12 4.85
C LEU A 328 -29.03 10.08 6.37
N ASN A 329 -30.11 9.50 6.92
CA ASN A 329 -30.33 9.40 8.36
C ASN A 329 -29.69 8.18 9.00
#